data_AF-A0A059G1B5-F1
#
_entry.id   AF-A0A059G1B5-F1
#
_cell.length_a   1.000
_cell.length_b   1.000
_cell.length_c   1.000
_cell.angle_alpha   90.00
_cell.angle_beta   90.00
_cell.angle_gamma   90.00
#
_symmetry.space_group_name_H-M   'P 1'
#
loop_
_entity.id
_entity.type
_entity.pdbx_description
1 polymer ?
#
loop_
_entity_poly.entity_id
_entity_poly.type
_entity_poly.pdbx_seq_one_letter_code
_entity_poly.pdbx_strand_id
1 'polypeptide(L)'
;MSGDGGYEGESVLAPPVNIGAPEDLAPLKAKFVHYPGSQQLILWLPQDGYAGYSVLRIHGPGGKPIEDTALTSRLNGRVQILIDTWPWPPGPYHIEITHKEGWRHELSLEKLEEGIAPPPPAPPVIEERSGPIVYRDSAGNILPDLDLELREREFARLAARFGRRLEFEGNARAGTIIYIEGDIRLRFYHEMCTHPVHFSIDIPPPEKWEAATGRPLAEREDILEFLAAETRRRQASRCNYVIYPNRIDFVD
;
A
#
# COMPACT_ATOMS: atom_id res chain seq x y z
N MET A 1 5.35 -53.29 -12.58
CA MET A 1 4.01 -52.72 -12.40
C MET A 1 4.17 -51.21 -12.37
N SER A 2 3.87 -50.60 -13.51
CA SER A 2 4.00 -49.17 -13.81
C SER A 2 2.85 -48.43 -13.13
N GLY A 3 3.15 -47.67 -12.08
CA GLY A 3 2.16 -46.83 -11.39
C GLY A 3 1.87 -45.60 -12.24
N ASP A 4 0.67 -45.54 -12.78
CA ASP A 4 0.18 -44.52 -13.72
C ASP A 4 -0.38 -43.29 -12.98
N GLY A 5 0.40 -42.76 -12.03
CA GLY A 5 0.04 -41.57 -11.26
C GLY A 5 1.29 -40.82 -10.80
N GLY A 6 1.34 -39.52 -11.08
CA GLY A 6 2.35 -38.64 -10.50
C GLY A 6 2.02 -38.30 -9.05
N TYR A 7 2.88 -37.49 -8.45
CA TYR A 7 2.84 -37.19 -7.03
C TYR A 7 2.50 -35.72 -6.83
N GLU A 8 1.39 -35.44 -6.15
CA GLU A 8 0.81 -34.10 -5.93
C GLU A 8 1.31 -33.43 -4.64
N GLY A 9 2.33 -33.97 -4.00
CA GLY A 9 2.93 -33.39 -2.79
C GLY A 9 3.54 -32.01 -3.04
N GLU A 10 3.36 -31.09 -2.09
CA GLU A 10 4.04 -29.78 -2.09
C GLU A 10 5.56 -29.93 -2.01
N SER A 11 6.31 -28.94 -2.51
CA SER A 11 7.78 -28.94 -2.42
C SER A 11 8.31 -27.78 -1.60
N VAL A 12 9.18 -28.09 -0.65
CA VAL A 12 9.89 -27.12 0.18
C VAL A 12 11.29 -26.93 -0.37
N LEU A 13 11.63 -25.67 -0.68
CA LEU A 13 12.94 -25.31 -1.20
C LEU A 13 13.83 -24.75 -0.09
N ALA A 14 15.05 -25.27 0.01
CA ALA A 14 16.10 -24.61 0.78
C ALA A 14 16.68 -23.42 -0.03
N PRO A 15 17.26 -22.41 0.64
CA PRO A 15 18.02 -21.38 -0.05
C PRO A 15 19.14 -21.99 -0.90
N PRO A 16 19.26 -21.64 -2.19
CA PRO A 16 20.35 -22.10 -3.04
C PRO A 16 21.70 -21.59 -2.52
N VAL A 17 22.73 -22.42 -2.64
CA VAL A 17 24.09 -22.08 -2.17
C VAL A 17 25.11 -22.21 -3.28
N ASN A 18 26.18 -21.43 -3.18
CA ASN A 18 27.32 -21.48 -4.08
C ASN A 18 28.48 -22.19 -3.38
N ILE A 19 29.08 -23.16 -4.06
CA ILE A 19 30.23 -23.91 -3.55
C ILE A 19 31.45 -23.56 -4.40
N GLY A 20 32.43 -22.88 -3.78
CA GLY A 20 33.68 -22.48 -4.42
C GLY A 20 33.56 -21.36 -5.47
N ALA A 21 32.39 -20.72 -5.58
CA ALA A 21 32.16 -19.65 -6.56
C ALA A 21 32.77 -18.31 -6.11
N PRO A 22 32.94 -17.34 -7.03
CA PRO A 22 33.35 -15.97 -6.68
C PRO A 22 32.43 -15.33 -5.63
N GLU A 23 32.98 -14.52 -4.72
CA GLU A 23 32.25 -13.91 -3.59
C GLU A 23 31.13 -12.96 -4.03
N ASP A 24 31.29 -12.31 -5.19
CA ASP A 24 30.34 -11.37 -5.78
C ASP A 24 29.26 -12.07 -6.62
N LEU A 25 29.38 -13.37 -6.88
CA LEU A 25 28.41 -14.12 -7.65
C LEU A 25 27.18 -14.42 -6.79
N ALA A 26 26.04 -13.87 -7.20
CA ALA A 26 24.75 -14.21 -6.60
C ALA A 26 24.45 -15.73 -6.71
N PRO A 27 23.73 -16.33 -5.75
CA PRO A 27 23.23 -17.70 -5.91
C PRO A 27 22.19 -17.76 -7.02
N LEU A 28 21.95 -18.97 -7.55
CA LEU A 28 20.82 -19.18 -8.45
C LEU A 28 19.51 -18.83 -7.73
N LYS A 29 18.49 -18.47 -8.51
CA LYS A 29 17.13 -18.32 -7.98
C LYS A 29 16.33 -19.57 -8.30
N ALA A 30 15.49 -19.99 -7.36
CA ALA A 30 14.60 -21.13 -7.52
C ALA A 30 13.17 -20.74 -7.18
N LYS A 31 12.21 -21.29 -7.92
CA LYS A 31 10.79 -21.16 -7.64
C LYS A 31 10.10 -22.47 -7.96
N PHE A 32 9.23 -22.90 -7.06
CA PHE A 32 8.32 -24.01 -7.30
C PHE A 32 6.93 -23.49 -7.65
N VAL A 33 6.26 -24.15 -8.58
CA VAL A 33 4.89 -23.85 -8.99
C VAL A 33 4.09 -25.14 -8.96
N HIS A 34 2.95 -25.11 -8.28
CA HIS A 34 2.06 -26.24 -8.10
C HIS A 34 0.69 -25.94 -8.72
N TYR A 35 0.27 -26.81 -9.64
CA TYR A 35 -1.11 -26.94 -10.10
C TYR A 35 -1.54 -28.41 -10.01
N PRO A 36 -2.84 -28.71 -9.82
CA PRO A 36 -3.31 -30.09 -9.88
C PRO A 36 -2.89 -30.77 -11.19
N GLY A 37 -2.15 -31.88 -11.11
CA GLY A 37 -1.65 -32.60 -12.28
C GLY A 37 -0.43 -31.99 -12.97
N SER A 38 0.20 -30.95 -12.39
CA SER A 38 1.39 -30.32 -12.96
C SER A 38 2.22 -29.60 -11.90
N GLN A 39 3.47 -30.06 -11.73
CA GLN A 39 4.40 -29.47 -10.77
C GLN A 39 5.70 -29.09 -11.45
N GLN A 40 6.08 -27.81 -11.38
CA GLN A 40 7.23 -27.30 -12.09
C GLN A 40 8.21 -26.62 -11.12
N LEU A 41 9.46 -27.07 -11.17
CA LEU A 41 10.60 -26.37 -10.59
C LEU A 41 11.24 -25.49 -11.65
N ILE A 42 11.43 -24.22 -11.31
CA ILE A 42 12.03 -23.21 -12.18
C ILE A 42 13.32 -22.72 -11.53
N LEU A 43 14.42 -22.80 -12.27
CA LEU A 43 15.72 -22.30 -11.87
C LEU A 43 16.15 -21.15 -12.77
N TRP A 44 16.76 -20.12 -12.20
CA TRP A 44 17.41 -19.03 -12.94
C TRP A 44 18.87 -18.90 -12.52
N LEU A 45 19.75 -19.00 -13.50
CA LEU A 45 21.18 -18.78 -13.32
C LEU A 45 21.45 -17.28 -13.07
N PRO A 46 22.44 -16.95 -12.24
CA PRO A 46 22.85 -15.56 -12.00
C PRO A 46 23.57 -14.93 -13.20
N GLN A 47 23.97 -15.74 -14.19
CA GLN A 47 24.71 -15.34 -15.39
C GLN A 47 24.18 -16.11 -16.62
N ASP A 48 24.64 -15.73 -17.80
CA ASP A 48 24.33 -16.42 -19.06
C ASP A 48 24.75 -17.90 -18.96
N GLY A 49 23.82 -18.82 -19.28
CA GLY A 49 24.02 -20.27 -19.17
C GLY A 49 25.08 -20.83 -20.12
N TYR A 50 25.54 -20.05 -21.10
CA TYR A 50 26.67 -20.39 -21.97
C TYR A 50 28.02 -19.88 -21.43
N ALA A 51 28.03 -19.12 -20.32
CA ALA A 51 29.23 -18.47 -19.76
C ALA A 51 30.20 -19.42 -19.03
N GLY A 52 30.17 -20.72 -19.31
CA GLY A 52 31.10 -21.70 -18.73
C GLY A 52 30.43 -22.75 -17.86
N TYR A 53 29.12 -22.68 -17.64
CA TYR A 53 28.38 -23.79 -17.04
C TYR A 53 28.45 -25.04 -17.91
N SER A 54 28.50 -26.21 -17.26
CA SER A 54 28.79 -27.48 -17.93
C SER A 54 27.68 -28.52 -17.76
N VAL A 55 27.39 -28.91 -16.52
CA VAL A 55 26.55 -30.09 -16.22
C VAL A 55 25.45 -29.72 -15.23
N LEU A 56 24.24 -30.20 -15.50
CA LEU A 56 23.13 -30.25 -14.55
C LEU A 56 23.00 -31.69 -14.03
N ARG A 57 23.03 -31.86 -12.71
CA ARG A 57 22.74 -33.15 -12.06
C ARG A 57 21.55 -33.01 -11.12
N ILE A 58 20.71 -34.05 -11.12
CA ILE A 58 19.57 -34.16 -10.22
C ILE A 58 19.64 -35.53 -9.56
N HIS A 59 19.74 -35.53 -8.24
CA HIS A 59 19.71 -36.70 -7.39
C HIS A 59 18.39 -36.73 -6.61
N GLY A 60 17.69 -37.85 -6.67
CA GLY A 60 16.51 -38.12 -5.88
C GLY A 60 16.80 -38.74 -4.52
N PRO A 61 15.76 -39.23 -3.83
CA PRO A 61 15.87 -39.82 -2.51
C PRO A 61 16.89 -40.98 -2.48
N GLY A 62 17.75 -40.97 -1.45
CA GLY A 62 18.83 -41.96 -1.32
C GLY A 62 19.99 -41.77 -2.32
N GLY A 63 20.08 -40.61 -2.99
CA GLY A 63 21.16 -40.28 -3.93
C GLY A 63 20.96 -40.88 -5.33
N LYS A 64 19.78 -41.44 -5.63
CA LYS A 64 19.48 -42.05 -6.92
C LYS A 64 19.60 -41.01 -8.04
N PRO A 65 20.42 -41.23 -9.08
CA PRO A 65 20.51 -40.30 -10.19
C PRO A 65 19.18 -40.29 -10.97
N ILE A 66 18.61 -39.11 -11.14
CA ILE A 66 17.44 -38.86 -11.98
C ILE A 66 17.90 -38.30 -13.31
N GLU A 67 18.87 -37.39 -13.27
CA GLU A 67 19.39 -36.73 -14.45
C GLU A 67 20.86 -36.36 -14.28
N ASP A 68 21.64 -36.57 -15.33
CA ASP A 68 23.01 -36.08 -15.49
C ASP A 68 23.19 -35.71 -16.97
N THR A 69 23.14 -34.42 -17.29
CA THR A 69 23.18 -33.94 -18.67
C THR A 69 23.95 -32.63 -18.81
N ALA A 70 24.35 -32.30 -20.03
CA ALA A 70 24.86 -30.97 -20.35
C ALA A 70 23.81 -29.90 -20.03
N LEU A 71 24.19 -28.87 -19.27
CA LEU A 71 23.28 -27.81 -18.84
C LEU A 71 22.54 -27.17 -20.04
N THR A 72 23.28 -26.94 -21.13
CA THR A 72 22.77 -26.29 -22.34
C THR A 72 21.63 -27.05 -23.01
N SER A 73 21.51 -28.37 -22.78
CA SER A 73 20.39 -29.17 -23.29
C SER A 73 19.07 -28.91 -22.54
N ARG A 74 19.13 -28.27 -21.37
CA ARG A 74 17.98 -27.99 -20.49
C ARG A 74 17.67 -26.50 -20.35
N LEU A 75 18.45 -25.63 -20.97
CA LEU A 75 18.19 -24.20 -20.95
C LEU A 75 16.94 -23.85 -21.76
N ASN A 76 16.02 -23.14 -21.13
CA ASN A 76 14.99 -22.35 -21.78
C ASN A 76 15.54 -20.92 -21.96
N GLY A 77 15.89 -20.56 -23.19
CA GLY A 77 16.57 -19.30 -23.50
C GLY A 77 18.03 -19.30 -23.03
N ARG A 78 18.40 -18.34 -22.19
CA ARG A 78 19.81 -18.14 -21.76
C ARG A 78 20.08 -18.46 -20.30
N VAL A 79 19.11 -18.29 -19.41
CA VAL A 79 19.37 -18.37 -17.96
C VAL A 79 18.39 -19.27 -17.21
N GLN A 80 17.32 -19.71 -17.86
CA GLN A 80 16.22 -20.39 -17.19
C GLN A 80 16.25 -21.88 -17.46
N ILE A 81 15.85 -22.68 -16.47
CA ILE A 81 15.67 -24.13 -16.58
C ILE A 81 14.29 -24.46 -16.01
N LEU A 82 13.53 -25.28 -16.71
CA LEU A 82 12.21 -25.75 -16.30
C LEU A 82 12.26 -27.26 -16.13
N ILE A 83 11.88 -27.74 -14.95
CA ILE A 83 11.91 -29.16 -14.60
C ILE A 83 10.51 -29.57 -14.20
N ASP A 84 9.96 -30.57 -14.89
CA ASP A 84 8.73 -31.24 -14.46
C ASP A 84 9.06 -32.19 -13.30
N THR A 85 8.45 -31.91 -12.17
CA THR A 85 8.64 -32.62 -10.90
C THR A 85 7.41 -33.44 -10.52
N TRP A 86 6.34 -33.42 -11.33
CA TRP A 86 5.16 -34.26 -11.12
C TRP A 86 5.49 -35.77 -10.99
N PRO A 87 6.39 -36.36 -11.81
CA PRO A 87 6.70 -37.79 -11.69
C PRO A 87 7.65 -38.13 -10.52
N TRP A 88 8.10 -37.15 -9.74
CA TRP A 88 9.05 -37.36 -8.65
C TRP A 88 8.34 -37.83 -7.38
N PRO A 89 8.72 -38.97 -6.78
CA PRO A 89 8.15 -39.41 -5.49
C PRO A 89 8.46 -38.43 -4.34
N PRO A 90 7.72 -38.51 -3.22
CA PRO A 90 8.08 -37.79 -2.00
C PRO A 90 9.49 -38.15 -1.51
N GLY A 91 10.17 -37.16 -0.92
CA GLY A 91 11.49 -37.30 -0.31
C GLY A 91 12.46 -36.18 -0.66
N PRO A 92 13.73 -36.31 -0.23
CA PRO A 92 14.76 -35.31 -0.46
C PRO A 92 15.39 -35.42 -1.85
N TYR A 93 15.65 -34.27 -2.46
CA TYR A 93 16.27 -34.09 -3.75
C TYR A 93 17.43 -33.10 -3.66
N HIS A 94 18.45 -33.33 -4.47
CA HIS A 94 19.61 -32.46 -4.59
C HIS A 94 19.89 -32.15 -6.05
N ILE A 95 20.06 -30.88 -6.36
CA ILE A 95 20.30 -30.38 -7.71
C ILE A 95 21.63 -29.64 -7.73
N GLU A 96 22.49 -30.01 -8.67
CA GLU A 96 23.81 -29.41 -8.86
C GLU A 96 23.95 -28.83 -10.26
N ILE A 97 24.50 -27.63 -10.36
CA ILE A 97 24.90 -27.03 -11.63
C ILE A 97 26.37 -26.67 -11.56
N THR A 98 27.21 -27.38 -12.32
CA THR A 98 28.67 -27.22 -12.28
C THR A 98 29.16 -26.21 -13.31
N HIS A 99 30.20 -25.46 -12.96
CA HIS A 99 30.94 -24.56 -13.84
C HIS A 99 32.31 -25.14 -14.23
N LYS A 100 32.81 -24.81 -15.43
CA LYS A 100 34.12 -25.27 -15.93
C LYS A 100 35.30 -24.83 -15.07
N GLU A 101 35.13 -23.77 -14.29
CA GLU A 101 36.14 -23.27 -13.35
C GLU A 101 36.14 -24.04 -12.01
N GLY A 102 35.31 -25.08 -11.86
CA GLY A 102 35.34 -25.99 -10.72
C GLY A 102 34.38 -25.65 -9.59
N TRP A 103 33.69 -24.51 -9.66
CA TRP A 103 32.63 -24.14 -8.71
C TRP A 103 31.26 -24.66 -9.16
N ARG A 104 30.27 -24.65 -8.25
CA ARG A 104 28.90 -25.08 -8.56
C ARG A 104 27.83 -24.37 -7.75
N HIS A 105 26.61 -24.37 -8.28
CA HIS A 105 25.41 -24.05 -7.53
C HIS A 105 24.76 -25.33 -7.02
N GLU A 106 24.25 -25.28 -5.79
CA GLU A 106 23.50 -26.37 -5.17
C GLU A 106 22.13 -25.88 -4.72
N LEU A 107 21.11 -26.71 -4.94
CA LEU A 107 19.76 -26.52 -4.42
C LEU A 107 19.26 -27.83 -3.82
N SER A 108 18.77 -27.75 -2.58
CA SER A 108 18.08 -28.84 -1.92
C SER A 108 16.56 -28.60 -1.94
N LEU A 109 15.82 -29.65 -2.26
CA LEU A 109 14.36 -29.66 -2.32
C LEU A 109 13.83 -30.87 -1.53
N GLU A 110 12.79 -30.67 -0.73
CA GLU A 110 12.05 -31.74 -0.08
C GLU A 110 10.64 -31.79 -0.66
N LYS A 111 10.29 -32.90 -1.32
CA LYS A 111 8.94 -33.14 -1.80
C LYS A 111 8.15 -33.87 -0.73
N LEU A 112 7.05 -33.28 -0.28
CA LEU A 112 6.22 -33.81 0.79
C LEU A 112 5.28 -34.91 0.27
N GLU A 113 4.66 -35.66 1.18
CA GLU A 113 3.54 -36.52 0.82
C GLU A 113 2.29 -35.68 0.51
N GLU A 114 1.38 -36.23 -0.28
CA GLU A 114 0.13 -35.56 -0.63
C GLU A 114 -0.71 -35.25 0.62
N GLY A 115 -1.24 -34.03 0.70
CA GLY A 115 -2.04 -33.56 1.84
C GLY A 115 -1.23 -33.03 3.02
N ILE A 116 0.11 -33.12 3.00
CA ILE A 116 0.96 -32.46 4.01
C ILE A 116 1.19 -31.01 3.59
N ALA A 117 0.76 -30.07 4.43
CA ALA A 117 1.02 -28.66 4.21
C ALA A 117 2.49 -28.31 4.45
N PRO A 118 3.10 -27.46 3.60
CA PRO A 118 4.46 -26.98 3.83
C PRO A 118 4.54 -26.14 5.10
N PRO A 119 5.71 -26.07 5.76
CA PRO A 119 5.90 -25.16 6.87
C PRO A 119 5.61 -23.72 6.41
N PRO A 120 4.97 -22.89 7.26
CA PRO A 120 4.66 -21.52 6.90
C PRO A 120 5.95 -20.77 6.56
N PRO A 121 5.95 -19.90 5.52
CA PRO A 121 7.13 -19.12 5.18
C PRO A 121 7.54 -18.26 6.38
N ALA A 122 8.85 -18.12 6.59
CA ALA A 122 9.36 -17.22 7.61
C ALA A 122 8.82 -15.79 7.34
N PRO A 123 8.41 -15.06 8.38
CA PRO A 123 7.97 -13.68 8.21
C PRO A 123 9.08 -12.86 7.53
N PRO A 124 8.73 -11.95 6.60
CA PRO A 124 9.72 -11.11 5.95
C PRO A 124 10.45 -10.30 7.02
N VAL A 125 11.78 -10.24 6.94
CA VAL A 125 12.59 -9.34 7.78
C VAL A 125 12.26 -7.93 7.32
N ILE A 126 11.52 -7.18 8.14
CA ILE A 126 11.26 -5.77 7.88
C ILE A 126 12.55 -5.02 8.25
N GLU A 127 13.31 -4.60 7.25
CA GLU A 127 14.41 -3.66 7.47
C GLU A 127 13.81 -2.32 7.92
N GLU A 128 14.00 -1.97 9.19
CA GLU A 128 13.65 -0.64 9.70
C GLU A 128 14.47 0.41 8.96
N ARG A 129 13.85 1.10 8.00
CA ARG A 129 14.47 2.23 7.33
C ARG A 129 14.60 3.38 8.33
N SER A 130 15.84 3.67 8.73
CA SER A 130 16.18 4.84 9.53
C SER A 130 16.08 6.12 8.69
N GLY A 131 14.89 6.73 8.66
CA GLY A 131 14.71 8.12 8.22
C GLY A 131 13.60 8.35 7.18
N PRO A 132 13.28 9.64 6.92
CA PRO A 132 12.31 10.02 5.90
C PRO A 132 12.75 9.59 4.49
N ILE A 133 11.79 9.30 3.62
CA ILE A 133 12.07 8.92 2.23
C ILE A 133 12.64 10.15 1.49
N VAL A 134 13.90 10.06 1.05
CA VAL A 134 14.53 11.11 0.24
C VAL A 134 14.27 10.83 -1.24
N TYR A 135 13.50 11.71 -1.88
CA TYR A 135 13.21 11.60 -3.30
C TYR A 135 14.30 12.27 -4.14
N ARG A 136 14.69 11.62 -5.23
CA ARG A 136 15.67 12.14 -6.19
C ARG A 136 15.04 12.26 -7.57
N ASP A 137 15.43 13.27 -8.33
CA ASP A 137 15.05 13.41 -9.73
C ASP A 137 15.83 12.42 -10.62
N SER A 138 15.50 12.37 -11.91
CA SER A 138 16.17 11.52 -12.90
C SER A 138 17.64 11.88 -13.15
N ALA A 139 18.09 13.05 -12.68
CA ALA A 139 19.49 13.48 -12.72
C ALA A 139 20.22 13.24 -11.37
N GLY A 140 19.55 12.65 -10.38
CA GLY A 140 20.09 12.30 -9.06
C GLY A 140 20.06 13.44 -8.03
N ASN A 141 19.53 14.61 -8.37
CA ASN A 141 19.38 15.73 -7.43
C ASN A 141 18.28 15.42 -6.42
N ILE A 142 18.46 15.86 -5.18
CA ILE A 142 17.45 15.72 -4.14
C ILE A 142 16.29 16.68 -4.48
N LEU A 143 15.09 16.13 -4.58
CA LEU A 143 13.88 16.93 -4.73
C LEU A 143 13.61 17.65 -3.41
N PRO A 144 13.26 18.96 -3.43
CA PRO A 144 12.86 19.66 -2.22
C PRO A 144 11.69 18.96 -1.55
N ASP A 145 11.68 18.93 -0.21
CA ASP A 145 10.60 18.35 0.60
C ASP A 145 9.32 19.23 0.61
N LEU A 146 8.97 19.83 -0.53
CA LEU A 146 7.76 20.63 -0.71
C LEU A 146 6.49 19.82 -0.37
N ASP A 147 6.53 18.49 -0.53
CA ASP A 147 5.46 17.58 -0.11
C ASP A 147 5.24 17.61 1.40
N LEU A 148 6.30 17.72 2.22
CA LEU A 148 6.17 17.79 3.68
C LEU A 148 5.53 19.12 4.11
N GLU A 149 5.99 20.23 3.54
CA GLU A 149 5.43 21.56 3.83
C GLU A 149 3.95 21.64 3.41
N LEU A 150 3.60 21.12 2.23
CA LEU A 150 2.21 21.03 1.77
C LEU A 150 1.38 20.16 2.72
N ARG A 151 1.89 19.00 3.11
CA ARG A 151 1.22 18.09 4.03
C ARG A 151 0.97 18.73 5.39
N GLU A 152 1.96 19.41 5.96
CA GLU A 152 1.81 20.14 7.23
C GLU A 152 0.73 21.23 7.12
N ARG A 153 0.76 22.02 6.04
CA ARG A 153 -0.24 23.08 5.81
C ARG A 153 -1.65 22.51 5.67
N GLU A 154 -1.84 21.45 4.89
CA GLU A 154 -3.15 20.83 4.72
C GLU A 154 -3.63 20.13 6.01
N PHE A 155 -2.72 19.52 6.78
CA PHE A 155 -3.07 18.97 8.09
C PHE A 155 -3.48 20.05 9.08
N ALA A 156 -2.77 21.18 9.14
CA ALA A 156 -3.15 22.31 9.98
C ALA A 156 -4.54 22.84 9.59
N ARG A 157 -4.83 22.93 8.28
CA ARG A 157 -6.15 23.32 7.78
C ARG A 157 -7.24 22.34 8.19
N LEU A 158 -7.00 21.03 8.06
CA LEU A 158 -7.94 19.99 8.48
C LEU A 158 -8.16 20.02 10.00
N ALA A 159 -7.10 20.14 10.79
CA ALA A 159 -7.20 20.24 12.24
C ALA A 159 -8.02 21.47 12.67
N ALA A 160 -7.82 22.62 12.01
CA ALA A 160 -8.62 23.82 12.24
C ALA A 160 -10.12 23.58 11.94
N ARG A 161 -10.44 22.86 10.85
CA ARG A 161 -11.81 22.47 10.51
C ARG A 161 -12.48 21.60 11.57
N PHE A 162 -11.75 20.66 12.16
CA PHE A 162 -12.28 19.84 13.26
C PHE A 162 -12.48 20.64 14.56
N GLY A 163 -11.78 21.76 14.73
CA GLY A 163 -11.90 22.67 15.86
C GLY A 163 -13.02 23.72 15.73
N ARG A 164 -13.80 23.70 14.64
CA ARG A 164 -14.87 24.68 14.38
C ARG A 164 -15.92 24.68 15.49
N ARG A 165 -16.28 25.87 15.99
CA ARG A 165 -17.34 26.04 16.99
C ARG A 165 -18.04 27.39 16.88
N LEU A 166 -19.22 27.46 17.49
CA LEU A 166 -19.97 28.71 17.65
C LEU A 166 -20.01 29.16 19.12
N GLU A 167 -19.74 30.44 19.34
CA GLU A 167 -20.04 31.15 20.58
C GLU A 167 -21.25 32.07 20.35
N PHE A 168 -22.11 32.21 21.34
CA PHE A 168 -23.33 33.03 21.26
C PHE A 168 -23.26 34.13 22.31
N GLU A 169 -23.30 35.39 21.86
CA GLU A 169 -23.33 36.58 22.71
C GLU A 169 -24.68 37.31 22.55
N GLY A 170 -25.21 37.89 23.62
CA GLY A 170 -26.44 38.69 23.57
C GLY A 170 -27.56 38.12 24.43
N ASN A 171 -28.81 38.35 24.02
CA ASN A 171 -30.00 37.89 24.73
C ASN A 171 -30.89 37.02 23.82
N ALA A 172 -32.01 36.55 24.35
CA ALA A 172 -32.92 35.65 23.62
C ALA A 172 -33.55 36.28 22.37
N ARG A 173 -33.57 37.62 22.25
CA ARG A 173 -34.20 38.34 21.12
C ARG A 173 -33.21 38.78 20.06
N ALA A 174 -32.01 39.19 20.44
CA ALA A 174 -30.99 39.63 19.50
C ALA A 174 -29.60 39.42 20.08
N GLY A 175 -28.63 39.22 19.21
CA GLY A 175 -27.26 38.95 19.62
C GLY A 175 -26.29 38.80 18.47
N THR A 176 -25.15 38.21 18.78
CA THR A 176 -24.07 37.92 17.84
C THR A 176 -23.64 36.48 17.98
N ILE A 177 -23.62 35.76 16.86
CA ILE A 177 -23.00 34.45 16.75
C ILE A 177 -21.56 34.66 16.29
N ILE A 178 -20.62 34.08 17.02
CA ILE A 178 -19.20 34.12 16.70
C ILE A 178 -18.78 32.75 16.20
N TYR A 179 -18.47 32.66 14.91
CA TYR A 179 -17.85 31.50 14.30
C TYR A 179 -16.35 31.50 14.58
N ILE A 180 -15.82 30.37 15.06
CA ILE A 180 -14.41 30.21 15.43
C ILE A 180 -13.83 29.01 14.70
N GLU A 181 -12.72 29.23 13.97
CA GLU A 181 -11.95 28.20 13.27
C GLU A 181 -10.45 28.52 13.38
N GLY A 182 -9.75 27.81 14.27
CA GLY A 182 -8.38 28.19 14.64
C GLY A 182 -8.34 29.62 15.20
N ASP A 183 -7.54 30.49 14.57
CA ASP A 183 -7.42 31.91 14.93
C ASP A 183 -8.50 32.81 14.28
N ILE A 184 -9.33 32.26 13.40
CA ILE A 184 -10.37 33.02 12.69
C ILE A 184 -11.56 33.21 13.62
N ARG A 185 -12.05 34.46 13.71
CA ARG A 185 -13.28 34.80 14.42
C ARG A 185 -14.17 35.66 13.52
N LEU A 186 -15.31 35.12 13.09
CA LEU A 186 -16.31 35.84 12.28
C LEU A 186 -17.55 36.12 13.12
N ARG A 187 -18.07 37.35 13.05
CA ARG A 187 -19.23 37.79 13.84
C ARG A 187 -20.44 37.95 12.91
N PHE A 188 -21.54 37.30 13.26
CA PHE A 188 -22.81 37.38 12.55
C PHE A 188 -23.90 37.87 13.50
N TYR A 189 -24.63 38.91 13.12
CA TYR A 189 -25.73 39.41 13.93
C TYR A 189 -26.97 38.55 13.72
N HIS A 190 -27.76 38.37 14.77
CA HIS A 190 -29.01 37.64 14.69
C HIS A 190 -30.13 38.35 15.46
N GLU A 191 -31.35 38.09 15.03
CA GLU A 191 -32.58 38.62 15.61
C GLU A 191 -33.69 37.55 15.57
N MET A 192 -34.54 37.53 16.61
CA MET A 192 -35.80 36.80 16.63
C MET A 192 -36.81 37.51 15.73
N CYS A 193 -37.44 36.77 14.83
CA CYS A 193 -38.44 37.32 13.92
C CYS A 193 -39.86 36.90 14.32
N THR A 194 -40.85 37.50 13.67
CA THR A 194 -42.25 37.05 13.79
C THR A 194 -42.55 36.03 12.70
N HIS A 195 -43.39 35.04 13.00
CA HIS A 195 -43.84 33.98 12.08
C HIS A 195 -44.10 34.54 10.65
N PRO A 196 -43.62 33.87 9.58
CA PRO A 196 -43.13 32.49 9.54
C PRO A 196 -41.65 32.26 9.87
N VAL A 197 -40.87 33.33 10.06
CA VAL A 197 -39.46 33.24 10.43
C VAL A 197 -39.36 33.44 11.94
N HIS A 198 -38.74 32.50 12.65
CA HIS A 198 -38.58 32.61 14.11
C HIS A 198 -37.25 33.26 14.48
N PHE A 199 -36.23 33.07 13.65
CA PHE A 199 -34.87 33.49 13.92
C PHE A 199 -34.16 33.75 12.59
N SER A 200 -33.46 34.88 12.46
CA SER A 200 -32.70 35.23 11.26
C SER A 200 -31.28 35.64 11.64
N ILE A 201 -30.32 35.23 10.82
CA ILE A 201 -28.91 35.62 10.93
C ILE A 201 -28.55 36.46 9.72
N ASP A 202 -28.07 37.67 9.93
CA ASP A 202 -27.54 38.52 8.86
C ASP A 202 -26.15 38.03 8.43
N ILE A 203 -25.96 37.85 7.13
CA ILE A 203 -24.69 37.43 6.56
C ILE A 203 -24.27 38.35 5.40
N PRO A 204 -22.97 38.58 5.18
CA PRO A 204 -22.52 39.35 4.02
C PRO A 204 -22.94 38.69 2.71
N PRO A 205 -23.43 39.47 1.73
CA PRO A 205 -23.72 38.94 0.41
C PRO A 205 -22.45 38.48 -0.31
N PRO A 206 -22.53 37.58 -1.30
CA PRO A 206 -21.37 37.01 -1.99
C PRO A 206 -20.38 38.09 -2.47
N GLU A 207 -20.88 39.21 -3.00
CA GLU A 207 -20.04 40.28 -3.55
C GLU A 207 -19.26 41.04 -2.46
N LYS A 208 -19.70 40.96 -1.20
CA LYS A 208 -19.06 41.63 -0.05
C LYS A 208 -18.37 40.65 0.90
N TRP A 209 -18.43 39.36 0.63
CA TRP A 209 -17.98 38.30 1.55
C TRP A 209 -16.50 38.46 1.92
N GLU A 210 -15.62 38.51 0.93
CA GLU A 210 -14.18 38.54 1.17
C GLU A 210 -13.76 39.83 1.87
N ALA A 211 -14.37 40.96 1.50
CA ALA A 211 -14.12 42.24 2.15
C ALA A 211 -14.61 42.28 3.61
N ALA A 212 -15.73 41.64 3.92
CA ALA A 212 -16.32 41.65 5.26
C ALA A 212 -15.68 40.62 6.21
N THR A 213 -15.23 39.47 5.69
CA THR A 213 -14.79 38.33 6.50
C THR A 213 -13.30 38.03 6.38
N GLY A 214 -12.62 38.56 5.37
CA GLY A 214 -11.25 38.18 5.01
C GLY A 214 -11.12 36.73 4.53
N ARG A 215 -12.23 36.04 4.25
CA ARG A 215 -12.24 34.65 3.79
C ARG A 215 -12.50 34.57 2.28
N PRO A 216 -11.90 33.59 1.58
CA PRO A 216 -12.21 33.36 0.18
C PRO A 216 -13.70 33.08 -0.06
N LEU A 217 -14.26 33.60 -1.15
CA LEU A 217 -15.65 33.35 -1.52
C LEU A 217 -15.95 31.85 -1.68
N ALA A 218 -14.97 31.06 -2.12
CA ALA A 218 -15.08 29.61 -2.26
C ALA A 218 -15.36 28.87 -0.93
N GLU A 219 -15.06 29.48 0.22
CA GLU A 219 -15.32 28.88 1.54
C GLU A 219 -16.65 29.34 2.15
N ARG A 220 -17.34 30.30 1.51
CA ARG A 220 -18.56 30.92 2.05
C ARG A 220 -19.62 29.89 2.38
N GLU A 221 -20.01 29.06 1.42
CA GLU A 221 -21.10 28.11 1.60
C GLU A 221 -20.81 27.08 2.70
N ASP A 222 -19.57 26.58 2.80
CA ASP A 222 -19.14 25.65 3.86
C ASP A 222 -19.26 26.25 5.26
N ILE A 223 -18.86 27.53 5.42
CA ILE A 223 -18.97 28.25 6.69
C ILE A 223 -20.44 28.51 7.04
N LEU A 224 -21.24 28.94 6.08
CA LEU A 224 -22.67 29.24 6.29
C LEU A 224 -23.47 27.98 6.61
N GLU A 225 -23.17 26.86 5.96
CA GLU A 225 -23.82 25.58 6.25
C GLU A 225 -23.48 25.12 7.67
N PHE A 226 -22.22 25.21 8.10
CA PHE A 226 -21.83 24.92 9.47
C PHE A 226 -22.53 25.85 10.47
N LEU A 227 -22.55 27.16 10.19
CA LEU A 227 -23.21 28.17 11.01
C LEU A 227 -24.70 27.85 11.18
N ALA A 228 -25.39 27.51 10.10
CA ALA A 228 -26.81 27.17 10.09
C ALA A 228 -27.09 25.88 10.87
N ALA A 229 -26.36 24.80 10.55
CA ALA A 229 -26.53 23.49 11.18
C ALA A 229 -26.27 23.53 12.69
N GLU A 230 -25.19 24.21 13.10
CA GLU A 230 -24.80 24.29 14.50
C GLU A 230 -25.74 25.21 15.30
N THR A 231 -26.22 26.30 14.70
CA THR A 231 -27.23 27.16 15.31
C THR A 231 -28.57 26.45 15.45
N ARG A 232 -28.99 25.68 14.42
CA ARG A 232 -30.16 24.79 14.52
C ARG A 232 -30.00 23.86 15.70
N ARG A 233 -28.88 23.13 15.78
CA ARG A 233 -28.62 22.16 16.84
C ARG A 233 -28.74 22.75 18.24
N ARG A 234 -28.21 23.96 18.45
CA ARG A 234 -28.07 24.54 19.80
C ARG A 234 -29.18 25.51 20.22
N GLN A 235 -29.73 26.29 19.30
CA GLN A 235 -30.67 27.39 19.60
C GLN A 235 -32.05 27.21 18.94
N ALA A 236 -32.12 26.52 17.80
CA ALA A 236 -33.35 26.41 16.99
C ALA A 236 -33.63 24.95 16.58
N SER A 237 -33.57 24.01 17.53
CA SER A 237 -33.55 22.55 17.25
C SER A 237 -34.81 22.00 16.59
N ARG A 238 -35.90 22.74 16.65
CA ARG A 238 -37.19 22.41 16.03
C ARG A 238 -37.41 23.07 14.67
N CYS A 239 -36.55 23.99 14.28
CA CYS A 239 -36.69 24.74 13.04
C CYS A 239 -35.93 24.05 11.90
N ASN A 240 -36.41 24.28 10.68
CA ASN A 240 -35.63 24.14 9.45
C ASN A 240 -34.89 25.46 9.16
N TYR A 241 -33.93 25.47 8.24
CA TYR A 241 -33.27 26.70 7.81
C TYR A 241 -33.22 26.83 6.29
N VAL A 242 -33.21 28.07 5.82
CA VAL A 242 -33.01 28.44 4.42
C VAL A 242 -31.90 29.49 4.36
N ILE A 243 -30.86 29.19 3.58
CA ILE A 243 -29.73 30.11 3.37
C ILE A 243 -30.03 30.96 2.13
N TYR A 244 -30.14 32.27 2.33
CA TYR A 244 -30.27 33.27 1.28
C TYR A 244 -28.93 33.95 1.01
N PRO A 245 -28.80 34.76 -0.06
CA PRO A 245 -27.56 35.49 -0.32
C PRO A 245 -27.13 36.41 0.82
N ASN A 246 -28.04 36.97 1.61
CA ASN A 246 -27.71 37.95 2.64
C ASN A 246 -28.22 37.62 4.05
N ARG A 247 -28.87 36.47 4.24
CA ARG A 247 -29.33 36.01 5.57
C ARG A 247 -29.53 34.51 5.64
N ILE A 248 -29.64 33.97 6.85
CA ILE A 248 -30.07 32.60 7.12
C ILE A 248 -31.35 32.68 7.95
N ASP A 249 -32.46 32.20 7.40
CA ASP A 249 -33.76 32.23 8.08
C ASP A 249 -34.08 30.84 8.64
N PHE A 250 -34.53 30.80 9.89
CA PHE A 250 -34.99 29.60 10.55
C PHE A 250 -36.52 29.62 10.65
N VAL A 251 -37.13 28.62 10.05
CA VAL A 251 -38.57 28.49 9.80
C VAL A 251 -39.07 27.19 10.40
N ASP A 252 -40.40 26.99 10.43
CA ASP A 252 -41.01 25.73 10.89
C ASP A 252 -40.59 24.50 10.07
#